data_AF-A0AAD5SC83-F1
#
_entry.id   AF-A0AAD5SC83-F1
#
_cell.length_a   1.000
_cell.length_b   1.000
_cell.length_c   1.000
_cell.angle_alpha   90.00
_cell.angle_beta   90.00
_cell.angle_gamma   90.00
#
_symmetry.space_group_name_H-M   'P 1'
#
loop_
_entity.id
_entity.type
_entity.pdbx_description
1 polymer ?
#
loop_
_entity_poly.entity_id
_entity_poly.type
_entity_poly.pdbx_seq_one_letter_code
_entity_poly.pdbx_strand_id
1 'polypeptide(L)'
;MVDFYAAKSEWSWYTPIIPTYLRSHAENEPARLLTQSQWESLHPSSLPDLTPREATDAETLKRKRSQNDIDGSEYASDNDDELSLSDEANSWDDKEEEDEFEEDITGKPRLVASLINRDRLRGRFHSLCDEVSQEVYDCSLMFDKYGRLHKYWYDTKEFMGTSVFQSEMDEGPILLIEYMRVPPEERGQGLGTCLARRLLEAMKGKYAWVLVRPGWLGADLEGFSDDEAEVTGKANMEGAIRFYRKLGFRRIGRSKWLALAADPRHRAHEISPNDDVDAWDDQTIEHAEYPLHIAIANQPEADLPKFIDDYVKAGGDVRRVDPNGITPLHIAAAFAKPQAVKKLFELGAKADLNTVNLRGRTPLVELQNKCEELREFGEVYDLNTGLEDSQIEVVILLKKAMGLIPEDRNVSLEGDIHTYARIKYGCTCGQCILGHLSPRMRWRLRMDAWSFHDMLESMGCAEAIEPHSPLDLSDRQGLYFHFNYLPPNLRRAVFRTFAKGYMTLFEVFKKVFESGWPPFIQNCEAELPNIAWPGGNNVRTYLKKGSAAGYSEVGMLAFALKALLASSEESNMRYSEHGIPDEVYTADEDFGPEYANAPRCRNDDDYQLLRNVWLRGTGVDPFSPHGMY
;
A
#
# COMPACT_ATOMS: atom_id res chain seq x y z
N MET A 1 -18.90 -18.43 21.28
CA MET A 1 -18.73 -17.06 21.78
C MET A 1 -17.38 -16.60 21.29
N VAL A 2 -17.38 -15.50 20.54
CA VAL A 2 -16.17 -14.87 19.99
C VAL A 2 -15.93 -13.69 20.91
N ASP A 3 -14.99 -13.83 21.82
CA ASP A 3 -14.61 -12.76 22.74
C ASP A 3 -13.35 -12.09 22.19
N PHE A 4 -13.47 -10.79 21.91
CA PHE A 4 -12.35 -9.92 21.59
C PHE A 4 -11.56 -9.65 22.87
N TYR A 5 -10.26 -9.95 22.86
CA TYR A 5 -9.34 -9.47 23.89
C TYR A 5 -8.14 -8.81 23.23
N ALA A 6 -8.05 -7.50 23.41
CA ALA A 6 -6.83 -6.74 23.29
C ALA A 6 -6.06 -6.89 24.61
N ALA A 7 -5.07 -7.78 24.64
CA ALA A 7 -4.12 -7.84 25.75
C ALA A 7 -2.91 -6.96 25.42
N LYS A 8 -2.89 -5.75 26.00
CA LYS A 8 -1.65 -4.99 26.19
C LYS A 8 -0.78 -5.77 27.19
N SER A 9 0.27 -6.44 26.71
CA SER A 9 1.36 -6.88 27.59
C SER A 9 2.61 -6.04 27.32
N GLU A 10 2.91 -5.16 28.27
CA GLU A 10 4.19 -4.49 28.44
C GLU A 10 5.35 -5.49 28.52
N TRP A 11 6.20 -5.61 27.50
CA TRP A 11 7.56 -6.15 27.65
C TRP A 11 8.54 -5.47 26.68
N SER A 12 9.31 -4.54 27.23
CA SER A 12 10.77 -4.45 27.13
C SER A 12 11.44 -4.78 25.77
N TRP A 13 11.85 -3.73 25.06
CA TRP A 13 13.01 -3.67 24.15
C TRP A 13 13.19 -4.77 23.09
N TYR A 14 12.16 -5.22 22.39
CA TYR A 14 12.37 -5.54 20.97
C TYR A 14 12.06 -4.30 20.15
N THR A 15 13.13 -3.59 19.78
CA THR A 15 13.04 -2.79 18.56
C THR A 15 12.58 -3.78 17.49
N PRO A 16 11.60 -3.48 16.62
CA PRO A 16 11.53 -4.19 15.36
C PRO A 16 12.96 -4.27 14.82
N ILE A 17 13.36 -5.36 14.16
CA ILE A 17 14.57 -5.31 13.37
C ILE A 17 14.26 -4.35 12.22
N ILE A 18 14.27 -3.06 12.55
CA ILE A 18 14.58 -1.95 11.69
C ILE A 18 15.99 -2.34 11.26
N PRO A 19 16.21 -2.78 10.00
CA PRO A 19 17.56 -2.88 9.47
C PRO A 19 18.29 -1.62 9.92
N THR A 20 19.49 -1.72 10.47
CA THR A 20 20.26 -0.59 11.01
C THR A 20 20.25 0.64 10.08
N TYR A 21 20.15 0.38 8.77
CA TYR A 21 19.87 1.31 7.67
C TYR A 21 18.58 2.15 7.80
N LEU A 22 17.42 1.54 8.10
CA LEU A 22 16.14 2.23 8.30
C LEU A 22 16.18 3.16 9.54
N ARG A 23 16.95 2.78 10.57
CA ARG A 23 17.15 3.59 11.78
C ARG A 23 18.01 4.82 11.51
N SER A 24 19.08 4.66 10.71
CA SER A 24 19.89 5.79 10.24
C SER A 24 19.15 6.69 9.24
N HIS A 25 18.10 6.18 8.57
CA HIS A 25 17.32 6.96 7.59
C HIS A 25 16.20 7.80 8.19
N ALA A 26 15.59 7.35 9.29
CA ALA A 26 14.68 8.19 10.07
C ALA A 26 15.38 9.43 10.67
N GLU A 27 16.71 9.39 10.81
CA GLU A 27 17.56 10.50 11.27
C GLU A 27 18.01 11.44 10.12
N ASN A 28 17.80 11.06 8.85
CA ASN A 28 18.11 11.89 7.68
C ASN A 28 16.87 12.69 7.24
N GLU A 29 17.09 13.89 6.69
CA GLU A 29 16.01 14.79 6.26
C GLU A 29 15.01 14.06 5.32
N PRO A 30 13.69 14.14 5.58
CA PRO A 30 12.70 13.46 4.75
C PRO A 30 12.83 13.92 3.29
N ALA A 31 12.65 13.00 2.34
CA ALA A 31 12.84 13.30 0.92
C ALA A 31 12.07 14.58 0.54
N ARG A 32 12.78 15.55 -0.03
CA ARG A 32 12.26 16.89 -0.30
C ARG A 32 11.13 16.80 -1.32
N LEU A 33 9.92 17.20 -0.95
CA LEU A 33 8.84 17.39 -1.92
C LEU A 33 9.22 18.51 -2.90
N LEU A 34 8.73 18.36 -4.14
CA LEU A 34 8.77 19.47 -5.08
C LEU A 34 7.87 20.59 -4.54
N THR A 35 8.41 21.81 -4.49
CA THR A 35 7.68 22.96 -3.97
C THR A 35 6.51 23.28 -4.89
N GLN A 36 5.49 23.91 -4.31
CA GLN A 36 4.39 24.48 -5.06
C GLN A 36 4.92 25.32 -6.23
N SER A 37 5.84 26.26 -5.98
CA SER A 37 6.47 27.07 -7.03
C SER A 37 7.18 26.27 -8.14
N GLN A 38 7.75 25.10 -7.84
CA GLN A 38 8.35 24.23 -8.86
C GLN A 38 7.26 23.64 -9.77
N TRP A 39 6.12 23.24 -9.21
CA TRP A 39 4.98 22.77 -9.99
C TRP A 39 4.31 23.87 -10.80
N GLU A 40 4.17 25.06 -10.21
CA GLU A 40 3.53 26.22 -10.82
C GLU A 40 4.27 26.74 -12.05
N SER A 41 5.56 26.42 -12.19
CA SER A 41 6.36 26.74 -13.37
C SER A 41 6.09 25.84 -14.59
N LEU A 42 5.40 24.71 -14.40
CA LEU A 42 5.11 23.72 -15.44
C LEU A 42 3.71 23.97 -16.02
N HIS A 43 3.64 24.89 -16.99
CA HIS A 43 2.40 25.28 -17.66
C HIS A 43 1.92 24.20 -18.67
N PRO A 44 0.61 24.12 -18.98
CA PRO A 44 0.03 23.33 -20.07
C PRO A 44 0.77 23.38 -21.42
N SER A 45 1.39 24.51 -21.73
CA SER A 45 2.14 24.74 -22.96
C SER A 45 3.53 24.08 -23.01
N SER A 46 3.95 23.35 -21.97
CA SER A 46 5.31 22.80 -21.84
C SER A 46 5.45 21.28 -22.03
N LEU A 47 4.36 20.55 -22.30
CA LEU A 47 4.44 19.10 -22.53
C LEU A 47 5.11 18.79 -23.88
N PRO A 48 6.19 17.98 -23.90
CA PRO A 48 6.64 17.36 -25.14
C PRO A 48 5.61 16.32 -25.59
N ASP A 49 5.44 16.20 -26.90
CA ASP A 49 4.54 15.27 -27.58
C ASP A 49 4.82 13.82 -27.13
N LEU A 50 3.94 13.26 -26.29
CA LEU A 50 4.03 11.88 -25.82
C LEU A 50 3.33 10.97 -26.84
N THR A 51 3.97 10.74 -27.98
CA THR A 51 3.59 9.62 -28.85
C THR A 51 4.15 8.31 -28.27
N PRO A 52 3.30 7.32 -27.94
CA PRO A 52 3.78 5.99 -27.60
C PRO A 52 4.42 5.35 -28.83
N ARG A 53 5.65 4.83 -28.69
CA ARG A 53 6.14 3.82 -29.63
C ARG A 53 5.27 2.58 -29.48
N GLU A 54 4.74 2.15 -30.61
CA GLU A 54 3.80 1.05 -30.83
C GLU A 54 4.14 -0.20 -30.01
N ALA A 55 3.19 -0.66 -29.19
CA ALA A 55 3.12 -2.06 -28.79
C ALA A 55 2.38 -2.79 -29.91
N THR A 56 3.12 -3.38 -30.83
CA THR A 56 2.57 -4.34 -31.79
C THR A 56 2.29 -5.66 -31.09
N ASP A 57 1.19 -6.29 -31.53
CA ASP A 57 0.85 -7.71 -31.43
C ASP A 57 0.12 -8.19 -30.17
N ALA A 58 -1.22 -8.04 -30.18
CA ALA A 58 -2.14 -9.03 -29.63
C ALA A 58 -3.57 -8.92 -30.22
N GLU A 59 -3.71 -8.78 -31.54
CA GLU A 59 -4.90 -9.30 -32.23
C GLU A 59 -4.62 -10.76 -32.60
N THR A 60 -5.34 -11.71 -32.00
CA THR A 60 -5.96 -12.90 -32.64
C THR A 60 -6.30 -13.96 -31.59
N LEU A 61 -7.52 -13.93 -31.06
CA LEU A 61 -8.28 -15.14 -30.72
C LEU A 61 -9.76 -14.79 -30.50
N LYS A 62 -10.46 -14.51 -31.61
CA LYS A 62 -11.91 -14.66 -31.70
C LYS A 62 -12.26 -16.15 -31.68
N ARG A 63 -13.19 -16.56 -30.81
CA ARG A 63 -14.23 -17.60 -31.05
C ARG A 63 -15.28 -17.51 -29.93
N LYS A 64 -16.43 -16.86 -30.19
CA LYS A 64 -17.70 -17.46 -30.65
C LYS A 64 -18.32 -18.48 -29.68
N ARG A 65 -19.40 -18.06 -29.00
CA ARG A 65 -20.71 -18.74 -28.81
C ARG A 65 -21.41 -18.01 -27.67
N SER A 66 -22.73 -17.82 -27.61
CA SER A 66 -23.84 -17.91 -28.55
C SER A 66 -25.05 -17.49 -27.72
N GLN A 67 -25.87 -16.65 -28.33
CA GLN A 67 -27.22 -16.27 -27.95
C GLN A 67 -28.07 -17.49 -27.56
N ASN A 68 -28.87 -17.37 -26.49
CA ASN A 68 -30.16 -18.05 -26.35
C ASN A 68 -31.00 -17.38 -25.24
N ASP A 69 -32.20 -16.98 -25.64
CA ASP A 69 -33.34 -16.53 -24.86
C ASP A 69 -33.90 -17.64 -23.94
N ILE A 70 -34.38 -17.27 -22.74
CA ILE A 70 -35.56 -17.81 -22.00
C ILE A 70 -35.93 -16.69 -21.00
N ASP A 71 -36.99 -15.91 -21.22
CA ASP A 71 -38.41 -16.12 -20.86
C ASP A 71 -38.70 -16.10 -19.34
N GLY A 72 -39.78 -15.39 -19.00
CA GLY A 72 -40.00 -14.74 -17.72
C GLY A 72 -40.63 -15.57 -16.60
N SER A 73 -40.78 -14.91 -15.45
CA SER A 73 -41.98 -15.01 -14.61
C SER A 73 -41.95 -13.98 -13.48
N GLU A 74 -43.04 -13.24 -13.38
CA GLU A 74 -43.54 -12.45 -12.24
C GLU A 74 -43.63 -13.26 -10.94
N TYR A 75 -43.63 -12.60 -9.78
CA TYR A 75 -44.63 -12.65 -8.68
C TYR A 75 -44.19 -11.63 -7.59
N ALA A 76 -44.95 -10.53 -7.41
CA ALA A 76 -45.80 -10.22 -6.23
C ALA A 76 -45.01 -10.06 -4.91
N SER A 77 -44.75 -8.84 -4.41
CA SER A 77 -45.65 -7.97 -3.61
C SER A 77 -46.25 -8.66 -2.37
N ASP A 78 -45.88 -8.17 -1.19
CA ASP A 78 -46.71 -7.97 0.02
C ASP A 78 -45.75 -7.41 1.11
N ASN A 79 -45.80 -6.10 1.39
CA ASN A 79 -46.62 -5.40 2.38
C ASN A 79 -46.16 -5.60 3.83
N ASP A 80 -45.67 -4.47 4.38
CA ASP A 80 -46.03 -3.84 5.65
C ASP A 80 -46.15 -4.72 6.89
N ASP A 81 -45.33 -4.40 7.90
CA ASP A 81 -45.89 -4.06 9.20
C ASP A 81 -44.98 -3.12 10.00
N GLU A 82 -45.64 -2.08 10.49
CA GLU A 82 -45.19 -0.89 11.19
C GLU A 82 -45.30 -1.10 12.72
N LEU A 83 -44.72 -0.17 13.50
CA LEU A 83 -44.94 0.10 14.95
C LEU A 83 -44.04 -0.70 15.92
N SER A 84 -43.47 -0.12 16.98
CA SER A 84 -43.49 1.25 17.52
C SER A 84 -42.42 1.41 18.60
N LEU A 85 -41.99 2.66 18.74
CA LEU A 85 -41.18 3.26 19.80
C LEU A 85 -41.63 2.90 21.23
N SER A 86 -40.66 2.82 22.15
CA SER A 86 -40.79 3.44 23.47
C SER A 86 -39.43 3.82 24.04
N ASP A 87 -39.43 5.03 24.60
CA ASP A 87 -38.37 5.79 25.25
C ASP A 87 -37.73 5.06 26.45
N GLU A 88 -36.45 5.36 26.73
CA GLU A 88 -36.07 5.95 28.02
C GLU A 88 -34.63 6.49 28.00
N ALA A 89 -34.47 7.61 28.69
CA ALA A 89 -33.33 8.50 28.67
C ALA A 89 -32.30 8.21 29.78
N ASN A 90 -31.06 8.61 29.50
CA ASN A 90 -30.04 9.13 30.43
C ASN A 90 -29.78 8.37 31.75
N SER A 91 -28.59 7.77 31.84
CA SER A 91 -27.75 7.89 33.03
C SER A 91 -26.29 7.63 32.66
N TRP A 92 -25.49 8.67 32.69
CA TRP A 92 -24.03 8.56 32.74
C TRP A 92 -23.68 8.11 34.15
N ASP A 93 -23.07 6.94 34.30
CA ASP A 93 -22.33 6.59 35.50
C ASP A 93 -21.16 5.68 35.11
N ASP A 94 -19.96 6.26 35.19
CA ASP A 94 -18.68 5.59 35.15
C ASP A 94 -18.61 4.53 36.25
N LYS A 95 -18.58 3.26 35.87
CA LYS A 95 -17.98 2.19 36.67
C LYS A 95 -17.19 1.27 35.76
N GLU A 96 -15.89 1.50 35.76
CA GLU A 96 -14.89 0.48 35.48
C GLU A 96 -15.12 -0.68 36.47
N GLU A 97 -15.85 -1.70 36.03
CA GLU A 97 -15.76 -3.03 36.63
C GLU A 97 -14.58 -3.73 35.95
N GLU A 98 -13.40 -3.61 36.57
CA GLU A 98 -12.26 -4.50 36.34
C GLU A 98 -12.67 -5.91 36.80
N ASP A 99 -13.23 -6.72 35.89
CA ASP A 99 -13.45 -8.14 36.13
C ASP A 99 -12.10 -8.88 36.13
N GLU A 100 -11.63 -9.19 37.34
CA GLU A 100 -10.60 -10.18 37.66
C GLU A 100 -10.95 -11.55 37.03
N PHE A 101 -10.35 -11.89 35.89
CA PHE A 101 -10.31 -13.28 35.37
C PHE A 101 -8.94 -13.62 34.75
N GLU A 102 -7.85 -13.47 35.52
CA GLU A 102 -6.64 -14.28 35.32
C GLU A 102 -6.82 -15.61 36.07
N GLU A 103 -7.68 -16.50 35.56
CA GLU A 103 -7.56 -17.92 35.91
C GLU A 103 -6.38 -18.50 35.12
N ASP A 104 -5.42 -19.05 35.86
CA ASP A 104 -4.23 -19.78 35.45
C ASP A 104 -4.51 -20.87 34.38
N ILE A 105 -4.46 -20.52 33.08
CA ILE A 105 -4.63 -21.46 31.95
C ILE A 105 -3.26 -21.97 31.42
N THR A 106 -2.18 -21.80 32.17
CA THR A 106 -0.81 -21.96 31.68
C THR A 106 -0.38 -23.40 31.34
N GLY A 107 -1.26 -24.40 31.51
CA GLY A 107 -0.97 -25.83 31.30
C GLY A 107 -1.84 -26.60 30.28
N LYS A 108 -2.79 -25.98 29.55
CA LYS A 108 -3.66 -26.72 28.60
C LYS A 108 -3.23 -26.55 27.13
N PRO A 109 -3.46 -27.55 26.26
CA PRO A 109 -3.31 -27.39 24.81
C PRO A 109 -4.19 -26.26 24.27
N ARG A 110 -3.62 -25.36 23.48
CA ARG A 110 -4.29 -24.17 22.93
C ARG A 110 -3.91 -23.94 21.47
N LEU A 111 -4.86 -23.49 20.67
CA LEU A 111 -4.65 -23.02 19.31
C LEU A 111 -5.41 -21.72 19.12
N VAL A 112 -4.74 -20.71 18.56
CA VAL A 112 -5.35 -19.42 18.19
C VAL A 112 -5.19 -19.22 16.68
N ALA A 113 -6.26 -18.74 16.05
CA ALA A 113 -6.28 -18.47 14.63
C ALA A 113 -7.18 -17.26 14.31
N SER A 114 -6.76 -16.48 13.32
CA SER A 114 -7.47 -15.31 12.80
C SER A 114 -7.98 -15.56 11.39
N LEU A 115 -9.22 -15.14 11.11
CA LEU A 115 -9.79 -15.18 9.77
C LEU A 115 -9.63 -13.80 9.09
N ILE A 116 -8.73 -13.73 8.13
CA ILE A 116 -8.40 -12.53 7.36
C ILE A 116 -9.21 -12.54 6.07
N ASN A 117 -10.25 -11.71 6.00
CA ASN A 117 -11.01 -11.51 4.77
C ASN A 117 -10.38 -10.37 3.94
N ARG A 118 -9.32 -10.70 3.19
CA ARG A 118 -8.54 -9.74 2.41
C ARG A 118 -9.34 -8.91 1.41
N ASP A 119 -10.43 -9.45 0.85
CA ASP A 119 -11.26 -8.71 -0.09
C ASP A 119 -11.96 -7.52 0.59
N ARG A 120 -12.09 -7.55 1.92
CA ARG A 120 -12.59 -6.45 2.76
C ARG A 120 -11.51 -5.49 3.26
N LEU A 121 -10.23 -5.77 2.98
CA LEU A 121 -9.08 -5.05 3.55
C LEU A 121 -8.22 -4.35 2.48
N ARG A 122 -8.64 -4.33 1.21
CA ARG A 122 -7.83 -3.80 0.09
C ARG A 122 -7.48 -2.32 0.30
N GLY A 123 -6.21 -1.97 0.12
CA GLY A 123 -5.71 -0.60 0.26
C GLY A 123 -5.32 -0.20 1.69
N ARG A 124 -5.77 -0.94 2.71
CA ARG A 124 -5.35 -0.80 4.11
C ARG A 124 -4.84 -2.12 4.72
N PHE A 125 -4.54 -3.10 3.87
CA PHE A 125 -4.27 -4.48 4.26
C PHE A 125 -3.20 -4.58 5.35
N HIS A 126 -2.04 -3.96 5.13
CA HIS A 126 -0.96 -3.96 6.13
C HIS A 126 -1.33 -3.21 7.41
N SER A 127 -1.91 -2.00 7.29
CA SER A 127 -2.27 -1.19 8.46
C SER A 127 -3.27 -1.89 9.39
N LEU A 128 -4.29 -2.53 8.82
CA LEU A 128 -5.29 -3.25 9.61
C LEU A 128 -4.74 -4.58 10.13
N CYS A 129 -3.81 -5.21 9.42
CA CYS A 129 -3.13 -6.41 9.93
C CYS A 129 -2.19 -6.10 11.12
N ASP A 130 -1.54 -4.93 11.13
CA ASP A 130 -0.68 -4.46 12.22
C ASP A 130 -1.45 -4.22 13.53
N GLU A 131 -2.69 -3.72 13.43
CA GLU A 131 -3.56 -3.49 14.59
C GLU A 131 -4.05 -4.78 15.27
N VAL A 132 -3.97 -5.94 14.61
CA VAL A 132 -4.54 -7.21 15.10
C VAL A 132 -3.54 -8.00 15.95
N SER A 133 -2.44 -8.43 15.35
CA SER A 133 -1.37 -9.15 16.03
C SER A 133 -0.10 -9.17 15.18
N GLN A 134 1.05 -9.38 15.83
CA GLN A 134 2.34 -9.46 15.13
C GLN A 134 2.35 -10.59 14.09
N GLU A 135 1.72 -11.72 14.38
CA GLU A 135 1.61 -12.86 13.47
C GLU A 135 0.79 -12.52 12.23
N VAL A 136 -0.31 -11.78 12.40
CA VAL A 136 -1.15 -11.30 11.31
C VAL A 136 -0.39 -10.29 10.45
N TYR A 137 0.34 -9.36 11.06
CA TYR A 137 1.20 -8.41 10.36
C TYR A 137 2.31 -9.12 9.57
N ASP A 138 3.08 -10.02 10.21
CA ASP A 138 4.15 -10.78 9.56
C ASP A 138 3.62 -11.61 8.38
N CYS A 139 2.40 -12.15 8.51
CA CYS A 139 1.72 -12.86 7.42
C CYS A 139 1.36 -11.89 6.28
N SER A 140 0.95 -10.66 6.60
CA SER A 140 0.57 -9.66 5.61
C SER A 140 1.72 -9.32 4.65
N LEU A 141 2.97 -9.35 5.13
CA LEU A 141 4.19 -9.06 4.34
C LEU A 141 4.46 -10.07 3.20
N MET A 142 3.74 -11.20 3.16
CA MET A 142 3.76 -12.11 2.01
C MET A 142 3.03 -11.54 0.79
N PHE A 143 2.17 -10.55 1.01
CA PHE A 143 1.28 -9.96 0.04
C PHE A 143 1.57 -8.47 -0.13
N ASP A 144 1.12 -7.90 -1.24
CA ASP A 144 1.12 -6.44 -1.44
C ASP A 144 0.02 -5.76 -0.62
N LYS A 145 -0.03 -4.42 -0.65
CA LYS A 145 -1.06 -3.61 0.04
C LYS A 145 -2.50 -3.89 -0.36
N TYR A 146 -2.72 -4.63 -1.45
CA TYR A 146 -4.03 -5.08 -1.92
C TYR A 146 -4.34 -6.53 -1.51
N GLY A 147 -3.46 -7.19 -0.75
CA GLY A 147 -3.61 -8.58 -0.31
C GLY A 147 -3.31 -9.60 -1.41
N ARG A 148 -2.55 -9.22 -2.46
CA ARG A 148 -2.12 -10.12 -3.55
C ARG A 148 -0.76 -10.70 -3.26
N LEU A 149 -0.57 -11.99 -3.51
CA LEU A 149 0.69 -12.68 -3.22
C LEU A 149 1.79 -12.08 -4.09
N HIS A 150 2.90 -11.67 -3.47
CA HIS A 150 3.99 -11.12 -4.24
C HIS A 150 4.52 -12.14 -5.27
N LYS A 151 4.64 -11.71 -6.53
CA LYS A 151 5.03 -12.55 -7.67
C LYS A 151 6.33 -13.33 -7.46
N TYR A 152 7.26 -12.79 -6.68
CA TYR A 152 8.54 -13.47 -6.46
C TYR A 152 8.37 -14.81 -5.74
N TRP A 153 7.27 -15.05 -5.00
CA TRP A 153 7.00 -16.35 -4.38
C TRP A 153 6.64 -17.45 -5.37
N TYR A 154 6.39 -17.13 -6.65
CA TYR A 154 5.96 -18.11 -7.64
C TYR A 154 6.50 -17.94 -9.07
N ASP A 155 7.08 -16.78 -9.39
CA ASP A 155 7.62 -16.45 -10.72
C ASP A 155 9.16 -16.33 -10.71
N THR A 156 9.78 -16.25 -9.52
CA THR A 156 11.23 -16.15 -9.37
C THR A 156 11.85 -17.54 -9.14
N LYS A 157 12.78 -17.97 -9.99
CA LYS A 157 13.40 -19.31 -9.98
C LYS A 157 13.89 -19.78 -8.60
N GLU A 158 14.38 -18.87 -7.79
CA GLU A 158 14.98 -19.18 -6.49
C GLU A 158 13.96 -19.26 -5.35
N PHE A 159 12.92 -18.43 -5.38
CA PHE A 159 11.89 -18.37 -4.35
C PHE A 159 10.61 -19.10 -4.71
N MET A 160 10.43 -19.48 -5.98
CA MET A 160 9.19 -20.10 -6.45
C MET A 160 8.93 -21.45 -5.79
N GLY A 161 9.96 -22.10 -5.23
CA GLY A 161 9.79 -23.38 -4.54
C GLY A 161 9.18 -24.43 -5.47
N THR A 162 8.07 -25.03 -5.05
CA THR A 162 7.28 -25.94 -5.90
C THR A 162 6.39 -25.20 -6.90
N SER A 163 6.25 -23.87 -6.76
CA SER A 163 5.34 -22.98 -7.51
C SER A 163 3.87 -23.42 -7.47
N VAL A 164 3.52 -24.22 -6.46
CA VAL A 164 2.19 -24.82 -6.33
C VAL A 164 1.13 -23.82 -5.91
N PHE A 165 1.56 -22.69 -5.37
CA PHE A 165 0.73 -21.55 -5.01
C PHE A 165 1.17 -20.36 -5.85
N GLN A 166 0.27 -19.80 -6.66
CA GLN A 166 0.54 -18.67 -7.56
C GLN A 166 -0.53 -17.57 -7.37
N SER A 167 -0.94 -16.90 -8.44
CA SER A 167 -1.92 -15.82 -8.41
C SER A 167 -3.32 -16.24 -7.93
N GLU A 168 -3.64 -17.54 -7.88
CA GLU A 168 -4.87 -18.02 -7.22
C GLU A 168 -4.90 -17.65 -5.73
N MET A 169 -3.73 -17.50 -5.11
CA MET A 169 -3.60 -16.99 -3.76
C MET A 169 -3.82 -15.47 -3.68
N ASP A 170 -4.27 -14.77 -4.72
CA ASP A 170 -4.66 -13.35 -4.65
C ASP A 170 -6.12 -13.17 -4.19
N GLU A 171 -6.93 -14.24 -4.20
CA GLU A 171 -8.37 -14.17 -3.95
C GLU A 171 -8.86 -15.09 -2.81
N GLY A 172 -9.86 -14.62 -2.06
CA GLY A 172 -10.54 -15.40 -1.02
C GLY A 172 -9.91 -15.35 0.38
N PRO A 173 -10.65 -15.69 1.44
CA PRO A 173 -10.20 -15.44 2.82
C PRO A 173 -9.06 -16.37 3.26
N ILE A 174 -8.19 -15.85 4.12
CA ILE A 174 -7.06 -16.57 4.73
C ILE A 174 -7.41 -16.88 6.19
N LEU A 175 -7.35 -18.14 6.59
CA LEU A 175 -7.34 -18.54 8.00
C LEU A 175 -5.88 -18.67 8.46
N LEU A 176 -5.39 -17.72 9.25
CA LEU A 176 -4.05 -17.75 9.80
C LEU A 176 -4.04 -18.47 11.15
N ILE A 177 -3.26 -19.53 11.28
CA ILE A 177 -2.94 -20.12 12.60
C ILE A 177 -1.80 -19.28 13.19
N GLU A 178 -2.11 -18.46 14.19
CA GLU A 178 -1.16 -17.55 14.82
C GLU A 178 -0.21 -18.31 15.74
N TYR A 179 -0.76 -19.10 16.65
CA TYR A 179 0.05 -20.00 17.47
C TYR A 179 -0.71 -21.26 17.89
N MET A 180 0.06 -22.31 18.15
CA MET A 180 -0.42 -23.56 18.72
C MET A 180 0.54 -24.02 19.80
N ARG A 181 0.03 -24.22 21.02
CA ARG A 181 0.77 -24.71 22.17
C ARG A 181 0.26 -26.10 22.56
N VAL A 182 1.17 -27.05 22.63
CA VAL A 182 0.95 -28.36 23.27
C VAL A 182 2.03 -28.52 24.34
N PRO A 183 1.66 -28.72 25.63
CA PRO A 183 2.63 -28.89 26.70
C PRO A 183 3.61 -30.02 26.40
N PRO A 184 4.92 -29.88 26.72
CA PRO A 184 5.95 -30.88 26.39
C PRO A 184 5.59 -32.31 26.77
N GLU A 185 4.99 -32.50 27.95
CA GLU A 185 4.55 -33.78 28.50
C GLU A 185 3.40 -34.44 27.72
N GLU A 186 2.63 -33.66 26.95
CA GLU A 186 1.52 -34.15 26.13
C GLU A 186 1.86 -34.25 24.63
N ARG A 187 3.07 -33.83 24.23
CA ARG A 187 3.53 -33.96 22.83
C ARG A 187 3.62 -35.42 22.42
N GLY A 188 3.36 -35.70 21.15
CA GLY A 188 3.37 -37.07 20.60
C GLY A 188 2.07 -37.87 20.83
N GLN A 189 1.10 -37.35 21.60
CA GLN A 189 -0.19 -38.01 21.86
C GLN A 189 -1.28 -37.66 20.83
N GLY A 190 -0.94 -36.94 19.77
CA GLY A 190 -1.89 -36.56 18.70
C GLY A 190 -2.79 -35.35 19.00
N LEU A 191 -2.61 -34.68 20.15
CA LEU A 191 -3.42 -33.52 20.55
C LEU A 191 -3.33 -32.35 19.56
N GLY A 192 -2.12 -32.01 19.07
CA GLY A 192 -1.95 -30.97 18.06
C GLY A 192 -2.71 -31.27 16.77
N THR A 193 -2.70 -32.54 16.32
CA THR A 193 -3.50 -32.99 15.15
C THR A 193 -4.99 -32.83 15.42
N CYS A 194 -5.45 -33.15 16.64
CA CYS A 194 -6.84 -33.00 17.04
C CYS A 194 -7.28 -31.53 17.02
N LEU A 195 -6.47 -30.63 17.61
CA LEU A 195 -6.72 -29.19 17.63
C LEU A 195 -6.82 -28.62 16.20
N ALA A 196 -5.83 -28.89 15.36
CA ALA A 196 -5.82 -28.41 13.99
C ALA A 196 -7.04 -28.91 13.19
N ARG A 197 -7.38 -30.21 13.29
CA ARG A 197 -8.55 -30.77 12.59
C ARG A 197 -9.87 -30.15 13.07
N ARG A 198 -10.05 -29.99 14.38
CA ARG A 198 -11.26 -29.36 14.94
C ARG A 198 -11.43 -27.92 14.47
N LEU A 199 -10.34 -27.15 14.40
CA LEU A 199 -10.37 -25.80 13.83
C LEU A 199 -10.82 -25.84 12.36
N LEU A 200 -10.18 -26.67 11.54
CA LEU A 200 -10.46 -26.77 10.11
C LEU A 200 -11.89 -27.22 9.83
N GLU A 201 -12.43 -28.13 10.65
CA GLU A 201 -13.83 -28.58 10.60
C GLU A 201 -14.80 -27.46 11.01
N ALA A 202 -14.51 -26.75 12.10
CA ALA A 202 -15.35 -25.64 12.59
C ALA A 202 -15.40 -24.45 11.61
N MET A 203 -14.31 -24.22 10.88
CA MET A 203 -14.17 -23.12 9.92
C MET A 203 -14.42 -23.53 8.47
N LYS A 204 -14.88 -24.77 8.24
CA LYS A 204 -15.08 -25.32 6.89
C LYS A 204 -15.98 -24.40 6.04
N GLY A 205 -15.51 -24.04 4.85
CA GLY A 205 -16.22 -23.17 3.92
C GLY A 205 -16.05 -21.67 4.16
N LYS A 206 -15.31 -21.24 5.20
CA LYS A 206 -15.07 -19.82 5.50
C LYS A 206 -13.72 -19.30 5.02
N TYR A 207 -12.82 -20.18 4.60
CA TYR A 207 -11.48 -19.84 4.13
C TYR A 207 -11.20 -20.50 2.78
N ALA A 208 -10.40 -19.84 1.96
CA ALA A 208 -9.80 -20.42 0.76
C ALA A 208 -8.41 -21.02 1.07
N TRP A 209 -7.68 -20.39 1.99
CA TRP A 209 -6.31 -20.73 2.34
C TRP A 209 -6.14 -20.78 3.85
N VAL A 210 -5.37 -21.73 4.36
CA VAL A 210 -4.95 -21.74 5.77
C VAL A 210 -3.45 -21.54 5.82
N LEU A 211 -2.98 -20.50 6.49
CA LEU A 211 -1.57 -20.15 6.57
C LEU A 211 -1.04 -20.42 7.97
N VAL A 212 0.23 -20.81 8.04
CA VAL A 212 0.94 -20.98 9.31
C VAL A 212 2.43 -20.74 9.11
N ARG A 213 3.06 -20.10 10.10
CA ARG A 213 4.52 -20.05 10.22
C ARG A 213 4.94 -21.10 11.24
N PRO A 214 5.53 -22.23 10.81
CA PRO A 214 6.05 -23.21 11.76
C PRO A 214 7.09 -22.56 12.67
N GLY A 215 7.11 -22.98 13.94
CA GLY A 215 7.99 -22.40 14.93
C GLY A 215 7.97 -23.18 16.24
N TRP A 216 8.62 -22.61 17.24
CA TRP A 216 8.66 -23.10 18.61
C TRP A 216 8.33 -21.94 19.56
N LEU A 217 7.96 -22.24 20.80
CA LEU A 217 7.70 -21.23 21.81
C LEU A 217 9.00 -20.88 22.53
N GLY A 218 9.24 -19.61 22.82
CA GLY A 218 10.43 -19.18 23.58
C GLY A 218 10.54 -19.88 24.95
N ALA A 219 9.40 -20.12 25.60
CA ALA A 219 9.30 -20.88 26.85
C ALA A 219 9.87 -22.31 26.74
N ASP A 220 9.91 -22.92 25.56
CA ASP A 220 10.53 -24.24 25.35
C ASP A 220 12.07 -24.20 25.43
N LEU A 221 12.67 -23.00 25.34
CA LEU A 221 14.11 -22.77 25.36
C LEU A 221 14.58 -22.07 26.65
N GLU A 222 13.67 -21.78 27.58
CA GLU A 222 14.04 -21.20 28.88
C GLU A 222 14.97 -22.14 29.66
N GLY A 223 16.10 -21.61 30.14
CA GLY A 223 17.08 -22.35 30.91
C GLY A 223 18.17 -23.07 30.11
N PHE A 224 18.12 -23.03 28.78
CA PHE A 224 19.22 -23.49 27.92
C PHE A 224 20.30 -22.41 27.77
N SER A 225 21.56 -22.82 27.55
CA SER A 225 22.61 -21.92 27.06
C SER A 225 22.38 -21.51 25.60
N ASP A 226 23.03 -20.45 25.12
CA ASP A 226 22.86 -19.95 23.74
C ASP A 226 23.08 -21.05 22.68
N ASP A 227 24.16 -21.83 22.81
CA ASP A 227 24.48 -22.95 21.90
C ASP A 227 23.42 -24.06 21.94
N GLU A 228 22.91 -24.40 23.13
CA GLU A 228 21.90 -25.44 23.29
C GLU A 228 20.52 -24.98 22.83
N ALA A 229 20.19 -23.70 23.03
CA ALA A 229 18.97 -23.07 22.56
C ALA A 229 18.93 -23.05 21.03
N GLU A 230 20.06 -22.78 20.37
CA GLU A 230 20.18 -22.84 18.91
C GLU A 230 19.91 -24.25 18.36
N VAL A 231 20.59 -25.26 18.91
CA VAL A 231 20.42 -26.66 18.48
C VAL A 231 18.99 -27.14 18.74
N THR A 232 18.45 -26.85 19.91
CA THR A 232 17.10 -27.27 20.31
C THR A 232 16.03 -26.54 19.52
N GLY A 233 16.18 -25.24 19.29
CA GLY A 233 15.29 -24.43 18.45
C GLY A 233 15.23 -24.98 17.03
N LYS A 234 16.37 -25.30 16.43
CA LYS A 234 16.44 -25.92 15.10
C LYS A 234 15.72 -27.27 15.05
N ALA A 235 15.94 -28.14 16.02
CA ALA A 235 15.26 -29.43 16.10
C ALA A 235 13.73 -29.28 16.26
N ASN A 236 13.28 -28.33 17.09
CA ASN A 236 11.87 -28.02 17.30
C ASN A 236 11.20 -27.47 16.03
N MET A 237 11.89 -26.57 15.31
CA MET A 237 11.44 -26.04 14.02
C MET A 237 11.21 -27.14 12.99
N GLU A 238 12.18 -28.04 12.82
CA GLU A 238 12.04 -29.18 11.92
C GLU A 238 10.88 -30.10 12.33
N GLY A 239 10.67 -30.28 13.65
CA GLY A 239 9.54 -30.99 14.21
C GLY A 239 8.20 -30.36 13.81
N ALA A 240 8.06 -29.04 13.96
CA ALA A 240 6.88 -28.29 13.58
C ALA A 240 6.61 -28.35 12.06
N ILE A 241 7.64 -28.21 11.23
CA ILE A 241 7.52 -28.34 9.76
C ILE A 241 7.02 -29.73 9.39
N ARG A 242 7.62 -30.80 9.95
CA ARG A 242 7.17 -32.19 9.71
C ARG A 242 5.72 -32.40 10.15
N PHE A 243 5.32 -31.79 11.27
CA PHE A 243 3.95 -31.86 11.76
C PHE A 243 2.95 -31.24 10.77
N TYR A 244 3.17 -29.99 10.35
CA TYR A 244 2.25 -29.31 9.43
C TYR A 244 2.25 -29.95 8.03
N ARG A 245 3.40 -30.42 7.52
CA ARG A 245 3.45 -31.16 6.25
C ARG A 245 2.62 -32.44 6.29
N LYS A 246 2.62 -33.17 7.42
CA LYS A 246 1.75 -34.35 7.62
C LYS A 246 0.26 -34.00 7.65
N LEU A 247 -0.11 -32.77 8.02
CA LEU A 247 -1.48 -32.26 7.96
C LEU A 247 -1.90 -31.79 6.56
N GLY A 248 -0.99 -31.82 5.57
CA GLY A 248 -1.27 -31.42 4.19
C GLY A 248 -0.78 -30.02 3.81
N PHE A 249 -0.18 -29.28 4.75
CA PHE A 249 0.38 -27.96 4.44
C PHE A 249 1.62 -28.09 3.55
N ARG A 250 1.76 -27.20 2.57
CA ARG A 250 2.91 -27.11 1.66
C ARG A 250 3.47 -25.71 1.65
N ARG A 251 4.74 -25.55 1.29
CA ARG A 251 5.41 -24.24 1.38
C ARG A 251 4.91 -23.28 0.31
N ILE A 252 4.67 -22.03 0.70
CA ILE A 252 4.44 -20.94 -0.25
C ILE A 252 5.81 -20.48 -0.75
N GLY A 253 6.12 -20.78 -2.01
CA GLY A 253 7.45 -20.55 -2.54
C GLY A 253 8.54 -21.23 -1.69
N ARG A 254 9.56 -20.45 -1.32
CA ARG A 254 10.56 -20.80 -0.30
C ARG A 254 10.46 -19.90 0.94
N SER A 255 9.26 -19.41 1.24
CA SER A 255 9.03 -18.57 2.41
C SER A 255 9.12 -19.35 3.74
N LYS A 256 9.04 -18.60 4.84
CA LYS A 256 8.85 -19.16 6.19
C LYS A 256 7.42 -19.71 6.42
N TRP A 257 6.51 -19.50 5.47
CA TRP A 257 5.09 -19.80 5.58
C TRP A 257 4.71 -21.09 4.84
N LEU A 258 3.85 -21.89 5.47
CA LEU A 258 3.16 -23.01 4.83
C LEU A 258 1.69 -22.66 4.63
N ALA A 259 1.10 -23.17 3.55
CA ALA A 259 -0.32 -23.05 3.24
C ALA A 259 -1.00 -24.41 3.07
N LEU A 260 -2.28 -24.48 3.45
CA LEU A 260 -3.20 -25.56 3.13
C LEU A 260 -4.32 -24.97 2.25
N ALA A 261 -4.56 -25.58 1.10
CA ALA A 261 -5.64 -25.21 0.20
C ALA A 261 -6.97 -25.82 0.65
N ALA A 262 -8.04 -25.01 0.71
CA ALA A 262 -9.36 -25.49 1.06
C ALA A 262 -9.98 -26.42 -0.01
N ASP A 263 -9.70 -26.17 -1.31
CA ASP A 263 -10.14 -27.06 -2.39
C ASP A 263 -9.38 -28.40 -2.30
N PRO A 264 -10.07 -29.54 -2.10
CA PRO A 264 -9.44 -30.86 -2.06
C PRO A 264 -8.76 -31.28 -3.37
N ARG A 265 -9.09 -30.63 -4.49
CA ARG A 265 -8.51 -30.91 -5.82
C ARG A 265 -7.30 -30.04 -6.13
N HIS A 266 -6.89 -29.17 -5.22
CA HIS A 266 -5.73 -28.31 -5.44
C HIS A 266 -4.44 -29.15 -5.54
N ARG A 267 -3.58 -28.82 -6.52
CA ARG A 267 -2.28 -29.49 -6.78
C ARG A 267 -1.35 -29.60 -5.57
N ALA A 268 -1.50 -28.75 -4.55
CA ALA A 268 -0.74 -28.85 -3.30
C ALA A 268 -0.96 -30.18 -2.56
N HIS A 269 -2.12 -30.80 -2.70
CA HIS A 269 -2.43 -32.08 -2.05
C HIS A 269 -1.73 -33.28 -2.70
N GLU A 270 -1.22 -33.13 -3.93
CA GLU A 270 -0.49 -34.18 -4.66
C GLU A 270 0.99 -34.25 -4.25
N ILE A 271 1.54 -33.17 -3.72
CA ILE A 271 2.93 -33.10 -3.26
C ILE A 271 3.03 -33.90 -1.97
N SER A 272 3.94 -34.87 -1.87
CA SER A 272 4.15 -35.60 -0.61
C SER A 272 4.90 -34.71 0.41
N PRO A 273 4.77 -34.97 1.73
CA PRO A 273 5.53 -34.22 2.75
C PRO A 273 7.05 -34.20 2.54
N ASN A 274 7.60 -35.21 1.86
CA ASN A 274 9.05 -35.31 1.61
C ASN A 274 9.47 -34.63 0.31
N ASP A 275 8.53 -34.38 -0.61
CA ASP A 275 8.78 -33.72 -1.89
C ASP A 275 8.55 -32.19 -1.80
N ASP A 276 8.06 -31.70 -0.67
CA ASP A 276 7.88 -30.27 -0.42
C ASP A 276 9.22 -29.57 -0.16
N VAL A 277 9.38 -28.38 -0.71
CA VAL A 277 10.64 -27.62 -0.60
C VAL A 277 10.81 -27.04 0.81
N ASP A 278 12.04 -26.94 1.28
CA ASP A 278 12.37 -26.23 2.51
C ASP A 278 12.41 -24.71 2.31
N ALA A 279 12.38 -23.97 3.42
CA ALA A 279 12.50 -22.52 3.37
C ALA A 279 13.85 -22.13 2.76
N TRP A 280 13.90 -20.94 2.17
CA TRP A 280 15.16 -20.34 1.81
C TRP A 280 15.98 -20.17 3.08
N ASP A 281 17.06 -20.95 3.18
CA ASP A 281 18.07 -20.76 4.21
C ASP A 281 18.80 -19.49 3.81
N ASP A 282 18.51 -18.40 4.52
CA ASP A 282 19.35 -17.21 4.50
C ASP A 282 20.63 -17.60 5.22
N GLN A 283 21.42 -18.47 4.58
CA GLN A 283 22.77 -18.76 5.02
C GLN A 283 23.41 -17.41 5.11
N THR A 284 23.68 -17.00 6.35
CA THR A 284 24.56 -15.91 6.69
C THR A 284 25.86 -16.22 5.96
N ILE A 285 25.95 -15.71 4.73
CA ILE A 285 27.21 -15.63 4.01
C ILE A 285 28.08 -14.90 5.01
N GLU A 286 29.15 -15.54 5.47
CA GLU A 286 30.19 -14.85 6.21
C GLU A 286 30.60 -13.67 5.33
N HIS A 287 30.11 -12.47 5.66
CA HIS A 287 30.27 -11.29 4.82
C HIS A 287 31.76 -10.99 4.55
N ALA A 288 32.66 -11.51 5.39
CA ALA A 288 34.11 -11.38 5.32
C ALA A 288 34.74 -11.74 3.96
N GLU A 289 34.13 -12.59 3.13
CA GLU A 289 34.69 -12.97 1.82
C GLU A 289 34.48 -11.95 0.69
N TYR A 290 33.63 -10.93 0.90
CA TYR A 290 33.21 -9.95 -0.11
C TYR A 290 33.46 -8.50 0.34
N PRO A 291 34.73 -8.09 0.48
CA PRO A 291 35.10 -6.81 1.08
C PRO A 291 34.55 -5.59 0.32
N LEU A 292 34.38 -5.69 -1.00
CA LEU A 292 33.80 -4.61 -1.80
C LEU A 292 32.30 -4.44 -1.54
N HIS A 293 31.53 -5.52 -1.46
CA HIS A 293 30.10 -5.48 -1.12
C HIS A 293 29.90 -4.84 0.26
N ILE A 294 30.66 -5.28 1.26
CA ILE A 294 30.60 -4.72 2.61
C ILE A 294 30.92 -3.22 2.59
N ALA A 295 32.00 -2.83 1.91
CA ALA A 295 32.42 -1.44 1.89
C ALA A 295 31.35 -0.54 1.26
N ILE A 296 30.75 -0.95 0.15
CA ILE A 296 29.67 -0.19 -0.51
C ILE A 296 28.47 -0.02 0.43
N ALA A 297 28.10 -1.06 1.18
CA ALA A 297 26.98 -1.00 2.12
C ALA A 297 27.27 -0.09 3.33
N ASN A 298 28.50 -0.14 3.87
CA ASN A 298 28.80 0.41 5.20
C ASN A 298 29.62 1.71 5.20
N GLN A 299 30.30 2.05 4.10
CA GLN A 299 31.13 3.26 4.06
C GLN A 299 30.34 4.52 3.62
N PRO A 300 30.78 5.70 4.06
CA PRO A 300 30.28 6.97 3.55
C PRO A 300 30.49 7.08 2.04
N GLU A 301 29.52 7.68 1.33
CA GLU A 301 29.55 7.75 -0.13
C GLU A 301 30.79 8.49 -0.67
N ALA A 302 31.29 9.49 0.05
CA ALA A 302 32.48 10.26 -0.33
C ALA A 302 33.76 9.41 -0.38
N ASP A 303 33.85 8.35 0.41
CA ASP A 303 35.05 7.51 0.52
C ASP A 303 35.04 6.35 -0.49
N LEU A 304 33.86 5.97 -0.99
CA LEU A 304 33.67 4.82 -1.88
C LEU A 304 34.53 4.86 -3.15
N PRO A 305 34.65 5.99 -3.89
CA PRO A 305 35.46 6.02 -5.10
C PRO A 305 36.93 5.65 -4.84
N LYS A 306 37.50 6.19 -3.75
CA LYS A 306 38.88 5.91 -3.35
C LYS A 306 39.04 4.46 -2.89
N PHE A 307 38.10 3.95 -2.10
CA PHE A 307 38.11 2.57 -1.66
C PHE A 307 38.08 1.59 -2.85
N ILE A 308 37.20 1.84 -3.83
CA ILE A 308 37.08 1.01 -5.03
C ILE A 308 38.38 1.04 -5.85
N ASP A 309 39.00 2.21 -6.00
CA ASP A 309 40.31 2.33 -6.68
C ASP A 309 41.40 1.50 -5.99
N ASP A 310 41.49 1.60 -4.66
CA ASP A 310 42.49 0.88 -3.89
C ASP A 310 42.22 -0.63 -3.88
N TYR A 311 40.95 -1.05 -3.87
CA TYR A 311 40.54 -2.45 -4.02
C TYR A 311 40.99 -3.04 -5.37
N VAL A 312 40.78 -2.32 -6.48
CA VAL A 312 41.25 -2.75 -7.80
C VAL A 312 42.78 -2.80 -7.88
N LYS A 313 43.49 -1.81 -7.32
CA LYS A 313 44.97 -1.81 -7.27
C LYS A 313 45.52 -2.99 -6.49
N ALA A 314 44.80 -3.45 -5.47
CA ALA A 314 45.15 -4.65 -4.71
C ALA A 314 44.81 -5.97 -5.45
N GLY A 315 44.32 -5.90 -6.69
CA GLY A 315 43.94 -7.07 -7.49
C GLY A 315 42.51 -7.56 -7.24
N GLY A 316 41.68 -6.76 -6.55
CA GLY A 316 40.28 -7.06 -6.31
C GLY A 316 39.43 -7.01 -7.59
N ASP A 317 38.44 -7.89 -7.68
CA ASP A 317 37.51 -7.96 -8.81
C ASP A 317 36.20 -7.21 -8.48
N VAL A 318 35.98 -6.08 -9.16
CA VAL A 318 34.80 -5.21 -8.98
C VAL A 318 33.51 -5.78 -9.57
N ARG A 319 33.58 -6.93 -10.23
CA ARG A 319 32.43 -7.65 -10.79
C ARG A 319 32.19 -9.00 -10.11
N ARG A 320 32.98 -9.32 -9.07
CA ARG A 320 32.82 -10.56 -8.30
C ARG A 320 31.41 -10.63 -7.73
N VAL A 321 30.72 -11.74 -7.97
CA VAL A 321 29.41 -12.02 -7.36
C VAL A 321 29.58 -12.75 -6.03
N ASP A 322 28.68 -12.49 -5.09
CA ASP A 322 28.57 -13.30 -3.87
C ASP A 322 27.81 -14.62 -4.14
N PRO A 323 27.67 -15.53 -3.15
CA PRO A 323 26.92 -16.77 -3.31
C PRO A 323 25.45 -16.55 -3.68
N ASN A 324 24.90 -15.38 -3.38
CA ASN A 324 23.57 -14.94 -3.76
C ASN A 324 23.51 -14.30 -5.15
N GLY A 325 24.57 -14.38 -5.96
CA GLY A 325 24.62 -13.76 -7.28
C GLY A 325 24.58 -12.22 -7.23
N ILE A 326 24.76 -11.63 -6.05
CA ILE A 326 24.73 -10.19 -5.85
C ILE A 326 26.07 -9.63 -6.33
N THR A 327 26.00 -8.69 -7.26
CA THR A 327 27.17 -7.93 -7.74
C THR A 327 27.37 -6.68 -6.87
N PRO A 328 28.57 -6.06 -6.87
CA PRO A 328 28.78 -4.76 -6.24
C PRO A 328 27.79 -3.68 -6.73
N LEU A 329 27.34 -3.79 -7.99
CA LEU A 329 26.32 -2.90 -8.55
C LEU A 329 24.94 -3.09 -7.92
N HIS A 330 24.55 -4.32 -7.54
CA HIS A 330 23.31 -4.56 -6.78
C HIS A 330 23.36 -3.86 -5.42
N ILE A 331 24.47 -3.97 -4.69
CA ILE A 331 24.62 -3.32 -3.38
C ILE A 331 24.63 -1.80 -3.54
N ALA A 332 25.39 -1.26 -4.50
CA ALA A 332 25.42 0.18 -4.76
C ALA A 332 24.04 0.73 -5.12
N ALA A 333 23.23 -0.06 -5.82
CA ALA A 333 21.85 0.27 -6.14
C ALA A 333 20.94 0.21 -4.90
N ALA A 334 20.93 -0.91 -4.17
CA ALA A 334 20.08 -1.12 -3.00
C ALA A 334 20.32 -0.08 -1.88
N PHE A 335 21.56 0.38 -1.71
CA PHE A 335 21.94 1.37 -0.71
C PHE A 335 21.99 2.81 -1.24
N ALA A 336 21.50 3.05 -2.46
CA ALA A 336 21.45 4.36 -3.11
C ALA A 336 22.80 5.11 -3.04
N LYS A 337 23.86 4.52 -3.59
CA LYS A 337 25.24 5.09 -3.61
C LYS A 337 25.65 5.55 -5.02
N PRO A 338 25.18 6.71 -5.52
CA PRO A 338 25.52 7.24 -6.84
C PRO A 338 27.02 7.23 -7.19
N GLN A 339 27.89 7.67 -6.27
CA GLN A 339 29.33 7.73 -6.53
C GLN A 339 29.95 6.33 -6.72
N ALA A 340 29.46 5.33 -5.97
CA ALA A 340 29.87 3.95 -6.17
C ALA A 340 29.39 3.43 -7.54
N VAL A 341 28.15 3.71 -7.94
CA VAL A 341 27.62 3.31 -9.26
C VAL A 341 28.46 3.92 -10.39
N LYS A 342 28.74 5.22 -10.34
CA LYS A 342 29.61 5.91 -11.32
C LYS A 342 30.97 5.25 -11.40
N LYS A 343 31.60 5.00 -10.24
CA LYS A 343 32.93 4.40 -10.19
C LYS A 343 32.95 2.96 -10.72
N LEU A 344 31.96 2.15 -10.36
CA LEU A 344 31.80 0.80 -10.87
C LEU A 344 31.58 0.80 -12.39
N PHE A 345 30.84 1.76 -12.94
CA PHE A 345 30.66 1.92 -14.38
C PHE A 345 31.97 2.23 -15.12
N GLU A 346 32.80 3.12 -14.57
CA GLU A 346 34.14 3.41 -15.12
C GLU A 346 35.01 2.14 -15.19
N LEU A 347 34.82 1.23 -14.24
CA LEU A 347 35.57 -0.02 -14.12
C LEU A 347 34.88 -1.22 -14.82
N GLY A 348 33.88 -0.96 -15.67
CA GLY A 348 33.29 -1.96 -16.55
C GLY A 348 32.07 -2.71 -15.99
N ALA A 349 31.55 -2.33 -14.82
CA ALA A 349 30.34 -2.95 -14.24
C ALA A 349 29.05 -2.67 -15.04
N LYS A 350 29.08 -1.83 -16.08
CA LYS A 350 27.96 -1.69 -17.03
C LYS A 350 27.57 -3.02 -17.67
N ALA A 351 28.50 -3.95 -17.80
CA ALA A 351 28.19 -5.29 -18.32
C ALA A 351 27.34 -6.14 -17.35
N ASP A 352 27.16 -5.71 -16.10
CA ASP A 352 26.36 -6.40 -15.08
C ASP A 352 24.98 -5.75 -14.82
N LEU A 353 24.56 -4.80 -15.66
CA LEU A 353 23.27 -4.09 -15.52
C LEU A 353 22.06 -5.04 -15.57
N ASN A 354 22.20 -6.16 -16.29
CA ASN A 354 21.16 -7.17 -16.44
C ASN A 354 21.52 -8.48 -15.69
N THR A 355 22.61 -8.48 -14.91
CA THR A 355 22.92 -9.63 -14.05
C THR A 355 21.84 -9.74 -13.01
N VAL A 356 21.27 -10.92 -12.87
CA VAL A 356 20.25 -11.19 -11.85
C VAL A 356 20.91 -11.86 -10.65
N ASN A 357 20.57 -11.39 -9.44
CA ASN A 357 20.89 -12.11 -8.22
C ASN A 357 19.99 -13.36 -8.06
N LEU A 358 20.20 -14.13 -6.99
CA LEU A 358 19.35 -15.26 -6.58
C LEU A 358 17.93 -14.82 -6.18
N ARG A 359 17.53 -13.57 -6.39
CA ARG A 359 16.13 -13.13 -6.29
C ARG A 359 15.49 -12.92 -7.67
N GLY A 360 16.21 -13.24 -8.74
CA GLY A 360 15.84 -12.88 -10.11
C GLY A 360 15.86 -11.37 -10.37
N ARG A 361 16.46 -10.57 -9.49
CA ARG A 361 16.44 -9.11 -9.55
C ARG A 361 17.73 -8.61 -10.17
N THR A 362 17.60 -7.68 -11.12
CA THR A 362 18.74 -6.88 -11.58
C THR A 362 19.06 -5.77 -10.57
N PRO A 363 20.19 -5.05 -10.68
CA PRO A 363 20.49 -3.92 -9.81
C PRO A 363 19.38 -2.86 -9.78
N LEU A 364 18.75 -2.57 -10.93
CA LEU A 364 17.64 -1.63 -11.02
C LEU A 364 16.40 -2.15 -10.28
N VAL A 365 16.08 -3.44 -10.44
CA VAL A 365 14.93 -4.07 -9.78
C VAL A 365 15.17 -4.17 -8.27
N GLU A 366 16.40 -4.43 -7.81
CA GLU A 366 16.72 -4.44 -6.38
C GLU A 366 16.51 -3.06 -5.74
N LEU A 367 17.00 -1.99 -6.37
CA LEU A 367 16.72 -0.61 -5.93
C LEU A 367 15.21 -0.32 -5.90
N GLN A 368 14.47 -0.69 -6.96
CA GLN A 368 13.03 -0.45 -7.02
C GLN A 368 12.27 -1.17 -5.89
N ASN A 369 12.62 -2.43 -5.60
CA ASN A 369 12.03 -3.14 -4.46
C ASN A 369 12.38 -2.46 -3.15
N LYS A 370 13.65 -2.05 -2.97
CA LYS A 370 14.05 -1.39 -1.73
C LYS A 370 13.33 -0.06 -1.52
N CYS A 371 13.13 0.70 -2.59
CA CYS A 371 12.34 1.92 -2.56
C CYS A 371 10.88 1.67 -2.22
N GLU A 372 10.28 0.57 -2.68
CA GLU A 372 8.89 0.24 -2.34
C GLU A 372 8.76 -0.16 -0.87
N GLU A 373 9.68 -0.97 -0.33
CA GLU A 373 9.74 -1.30 1.10
C GLU A 373 9.81 -0.02 1.98
N LEU A 374 10.62 0.96 1.56
CA LEU A 374 10.74 2.25 2.27
C LEU A 374 9.46 3.09 2.19
N ARG A 375 8.74 3.02 1.06
CA ARG A 375 7.48 3.74 0.89
C ARG A 375 6.38 3.13 1.72
N GLU A 376 6.24 1.81 1.70
CA GLU A 376 5.28 1.09 2.54
C GLU A 376 5.51 1.40 4.02
N PHE A 377 6.77 1.45 4.47
CA PHE A 377 7.11 1.92 5.81
C PHE A 377 6.74 3.40 6.03
N GLY A 378 7.00 4.26 5.06
CA GLY A 378 6.64 5.68 5.10
C GLY A 378 5.13 5.93 5.13
N GLU A 379 4.31 5.05 4.57
CA GLU A 379 2.84 5.13 4.61
C GLU A 379 2.29 4.98 6.04
N VAL A 380 2.95 4.17 6.89
CA VAL A 380 2.58 4.00 8.30
C VAL A 380 2.77 5.29 9.10
N TYR A 381 3.74 6.12 8.71
CA TYR A 381 4.09 7.35 9.40
C TYR A 381 3.69 8.61 8.64
N ASP A 382 2.85 8.50 7.61
CA ASP A 382 2.41 9.62 6.78
C ASP A 382 3.57 10.38 6.07
N LEU A 383 4.71 9.72 5.83
CA LEU A 383 5.96 10.27 5.30
C LEU A 383 6.23 9.94 3.82
N ASN A 384 5.29 9.36 3.07
CA ASN A 384 5.51 9.00 1.67
C ASN A 384 5.69 10.24 0.74
N THR A 385 6.92 10.74 0.63
CA THR A 385 7.30 11.92 -0.17
C THR A 385 7.98 11.57 -1.51
N GLY A 386 7.98 10.29 -1.88
CA GLY A 386 8.68 9.77 -3.05
C GLY A 386 10.14 9.40 -2.77
N LEU A 387 10.91 9.21 -3.85
CA LEU A 387 12.32 8.84 -3.77
C LEU A 387 13.19 10.03 -3.33
N GLU A 388 14.26 9.69 -2.61
CA GLU A 388 15.36 10.60 -2.26
C GLU A 388 16.23 10.92 -3.48
N ASP A 389 16.98 12.03 -3.42
CA ASP A 389 17.82 12.48 -4.53
C ASP A 389 18.91 11.45 -4.91
N SER A 390 19.50 10.77 -3.93
CA SER A 390 20.47 9.69 -4.15
C SER A 390 19.84 8.50 -4.90
N GLN A 391 18.63 8.09 -4.51
CA GLN A 391 17.87 7.03 -5.19
C GLN A 391 17.51 7.44 -6.61
N ILE A 392 17.03 8.67 -6.81
CA ILE A 392 16.70 9.22 -8.14
C ILE A 392 17.94 9.21 -9.02
N GLU A 393 19.09 9.67 -8.52
CA GLU A 393 20.34 9.71 -9.26
C GLU A 393 20.77 8.30 -9.68
N VAL A 394 20.71 7.31 -8.78
CA VAL A 394 21.01 5.92 -9.15
C VAL A 394 20.03 5.38 -10.19
N VAL A 395 18.72 5.62 -10.07
CA VAL A 395 17.75 5.22 -11.09
C VAL A 395 18.10 5.85 -12.44
N ILE A 396 18.44 7.13 -12.47
CA ILE A 396 18.85 7.82 -13.71
C ILE A 396 20.11 7.19 -14.30
N LEU A 397 21.15 6.96 -13.49
CA LEU A 397 22.39 6.34 -13.92
C LEU A 397 22.17 4.94 -14.53
N LEU A 398 21.41 4.09 -13.83
CA LEU A 398 21.10 2.74 -14.31
C LEU A 398 20.26 2.78 -15.59
N LYS A 399 19.19 3.59 -15.63
CA LYS A 399 18.33 3.70 -16.82
C LYS A 399 19.06 4.28 -18.03
N LYS A 400 19.95 5.26 -17.85
CA LYS A 400 20.82 5.77 -18.91
C LYS A 400 21.75 4.69 -19.44
N ALA A 401 22.43 3.97 -18.55
CA ALA A 401 23.34 2.90 -18.93
C ALA A 401 22.63 1.72 -19.63
N MET A 402 21.36 1.49 -19.34
CA MET A 402 20.50 0.52 -20.02
C MET A 402 19.89 1.04 -21.34
N GLY A 403 20.09 2.31 -21.70
CA GLY A 403 19.49 2.94 -22.89
C GLY A 403 17.99 3.24 -22.76
N LEU A 404 17.44 3.16 -21.55
CA LEU A 404 16.03 3.51 -21.24
C LEU A 404 15.82 5.02 -21.16
N ILE A 405 16.89 5.77 -20.91
CA ILE A 405 16.93 7.24 -20.94
C ILE A 405 18.09 7.62 -21.88
N PRO A 406 17.91 8.56 -22.84
CA PRO A 406 19.01 9.04 -23.67
C PRO A 406 20.13 9.63 -22.81
N GLU A 407 21.39 9.31 -23.16
CA GLU A 407 22.56 9.68 -22.36
C GLU A 407 22.68 11.21 -22.17
N ASP A 408 22.35 11.96 -23.22
CA ASP A 408 22.37 13.41 -23.32
C ASP A 408 21.16 14.11 -22.66
N ARG A 409 20.11 13.35 -22.31
CA ARG A 409 18.92 13.91 -21.67
C ARG A 409 19.26 14.40 -20.26
N ASN A 410 19.08 15.71 -20.02
CA ASN A 410 19.24 16.32 -18.70
C ASN A 410 18.01 16.04 -17.84
N VAL A 411 17.99 14.92 -17.12
CA VAL A 411 16.92 14.58 -16.17
C VAL A 411 17.24 15.22 -14.82
N SER A 412 16.71 16.42 -14.59
CA SER A 412 16.86 17.19 -13.34
C SER A 412 15.64 18.07 -13.12
N LEU A 413 15.63 18.83 -12.02
CA LEU A 413 14.60 19.83 -11.73
C LEU A 413 14.58 20.97 -12.75
N GLU A 414 15.76 21.36 -13.25
CA GLU A 414 15.96 22.44 -14.23
C GLU A 414 15.92 21.95 -15.68
N GLY A 415 15.84 20.63 -15.89
CA GLY A 415 15.83 19.98 -17.20
C GLY A 415 14.49 19.29 -17.49
N ASP A 416 14.55 17.99 -17.82
CA ASP A 416 13.38 17.12 -17.97
C ASP A 416 12.79 16.75 -16.62
N ILE A 417 12.11 17.72 -16.02
CA ILE A 417 11.39 17.60 -14.75
C ILE A 417 10.26 16.58 -14.80
N HIS A 418 9.67 16.32 -15.97
CA HIS A 418 8.62 15.30 -16.10
C HIS A 418 9.18 13.90 -15.90
N THR A 419 10.32 13.59 -16.52
CA THR A 419 11.02 12.30 -16.29
C THR A 419 11.54 12.23 -14.86
N TYR A 420 12.11 13.32 -14.33
CA TYR A 420 12.56 13.38 -12.93
C TYR A 420 11.41 13.09 -11.95
N ALA A 421 10.27 13.76 -12.10
CA ALA A 421 9.10 13.58 -11.25
C ALA A 421 8.51 12.16 -11.36
N ARG A 422 8.46 11.59 -12.56
CA ARG A 422 8.03 10.19 -12.76
C ARG A 422 8.93 9.20 -12.03
N ILE A 423 10.24 9.44 -11.99
CA ILE A 423 11.18 8.63 -11.20
C ILE A 423 10.93 8.85 -9.71
N LYS A 424 10.90 10.10 -9.26
CA LYS A 424 10.66 10.48 -7.85
C LYS A 424 9.42 9.81 -7.29
N TYR A 425 8.33 9.83 -8.02
CA TYR A 425 7.05 9.28 -7.56
C TYR A 425 6.78 7.86 -8.04
N GLY A 426 7.77 7.16 -8.60
CA GLY A 426 7.64 5.72 -8.89
C GLY A 426 6.65 5.36 -9.99
N CYS A 427 6.42 6.25 -10.96
CA CYS A 427 5.55 6.00 -12.10
C CYS A 427 6.01 4.77 -12.89
N THR A 428 5.14 3.77 -13.00
CA THR A 428 5.40 2.55 -13.79
C THR A 428 4.73 2.57 -15.16
N CYS A 429 3.66 3.35 -15.34
CA CYS A 429 2.96 3.44 -16.62
C CYS A 429 3.64 4.37 -17.65
N GLY A 430 4.60 5.18 -17.22
CA GLY A 430 5.24 6.21 -18.04
C GLY A 430 4.34 7.40 -18.41
N GLN A 431 3.09 7.42 -17.95
CA GLN A 431 2.07 8.41 -18.30
C GLN A 431 1.56 9.24 -17.11
N CYS A 432 2.08 9.04 -15.89
CA CYS A 432 1.68 9.89 -14.77
C CYS A 432 1.99 11.36 -15.09
N ILE A 433 0.98 12.20 -14.91
CA ILE A 433 1.11 13.66 -14.96
C ILE A 433 1.90 14.05 -13.72
N LEU A 434 2.99 14.79 -13.94
CA LEU A 434 3.91 15.22 -12.89
C LEU A 434 4.40 14.06 -11.99
N GLY A 435 4.42 12.84 -12.54
CA GLY A 435 4.88 11.63 -11.86
C GLY A 435 3.93 11.02 -10.84
N HIS A 436 3.06 11.79 -10.19
CA HIS A 436 2.20 11.32 -9.09
C HIS A 436 0.76 11.02 -9.51
N LEU A 437 0.20 11.72 -10.50
CA LEU A 437 -1.19 11.54 -10.92
C LEU A 437 -1.28 10.57 -12.10
N SER A 438 -1.68 9.32 -11.86
CA SER A 438 -1.86 8.32 -12.91
C SER A 438 -3.09 8.60 -13.79
N PRO A 439 -3.16 8.05 -15.02
CA PRO A 439 -4.36 8.20 -15.87
C PRO A 439 -5.65 7.68 -15.22
N ARG A 440 -5.59 6.52 -14.55
CA ARG A 440 -6.75 5.91 -13.86
C ARG A 440 -7.16 6.73 -12.62
N MET A 441 -6.18 7.20 -11.84
CA MET A 441 -6.43 8.07 -10.69
C MET A 441 -7.07 9.41 -11.12
N ARG A 442 -6.56 10.04 -12.19
CA ARG A 442 -7.15 11.26 -12.75
C ARG A 442 -8.59 11.06 -13.18
N TRP A 443 -8.87 9.95 -13.86
CA TRP A 443 -10.22 9.60 -14.27
C TRP A 443 -11.15 9.50 -13.06
N ARG A 444 -10.71 8.79 -12.01
CA ARG A 444 -11.50 8.60 -10.80
C ARG A 444 -11.80 9.93 -10.10
N LEU A 445 -10.78 10.74 -9.85
CA LEU A 445 -10.95 12.06 -9.22
C LEU A 445 -11.83 12.99 -10.04
N ARG A 446 -11.80 12.89 -11.37
CA ARG A 446 -12.71 13.64 -12.26
C ARG A 446 -14.16 13.20 -12.09
N MET A 447 -14.41 11.88 -12.01
CA MET A 447 -15.75 11.35 -11.79
C MET A 447 -16.29 11.73 -10.41
N ASP A 448 -15.47 11.59 -9.37
CA ASP A 448 -15.87 11.92 -8.00
C ASP A 448 -16.12 13.43 -7.85
N ALA A 449 -15.29 14.28 -8.47
CA ALA A 449 -15.53 15.72 -8.52
C ALA A 449 -16.83 16.08 -9.26
N TRP A 450 -17.14 15.40 -10.36
CA TRP A 450 -18.41 15.58 -11.08
C TRP A 450 -19.60 15.15 -10.21
N SER A 451 -19.53 13.97 -9.61
CA SER A 451 -20.58 13.41 -8.77
C SER A 451 -20.88 14.31 -7.56
N PHE A 452 -19.86 14.86 -6.90
CA PHE A 452 -20.07 15.80 -5.79
C PHE A 452 -20.74 17.09 -6.24
N HIS A 453 -20.28 17.68 -7.35
CA HIS A 453 -20.92 18.89 -7.84
C HIS A 453 -22.40 18.66 -8.16
N ASP A 454 -22.71 17.59 -8.91
CA ASP A 454 -24.06 17.26 -9.34
C ASP A 454 -24.99 16.90 -8.16
N MET A 455 -24.50 16.13 -7.20
CA MET A 455 -25.23 15.80 -5.96
C MET A 455 -25.55 17.07 -5.15
N LEU A 456 -24.54 17.90 -4.90
CA LEU A 456 -24.68 19.10 -4.07
C LEU A 456 -25.60 20.15 -4.73
N GLU A 457 -25.59 20.24 -6.07
CA GLU A 457 -26.48 21.10 -6.84
C GLU A 457 -27.92 20.56 -6.90
N SER A 458 -28.10 19.28 -7.24
CA SER A 458 -29.43 18.65 -7.36
C SER A 458 -30.22 18.63 -6.06
N MET A 459 -29.52 18.50 -4.92
CA MET A 459 -30.13 18.56 -3.59
C MET A 459 -30.39 19.99 -3.10
N GLY A 460 -29.98 21.01 -3.86
CA GLY A 460 -30.19 22.42 -3.49
C GLY A 460 -29.51 22.79 -2.18
N CYS A 461 -28.38 22.17 -1.85
CA CYS A 461 -27.69 22.30 -0.56
C CYS A 461 -27.37 23.77 -0.22
N ALA A 462 -27.01 24.59 -1.22
CA ALA A 462 -26.78 26.01 -0.99
C ALA A 462 -28.08 26.81 -0.86
N GLU A 463 -29.10 26.47 -1.64
CA GLU A 463 -30.42 27.09 -1.66
C GLU A 463 -31.16 26.91 -0.33
N ALA A 464 -30.95 25.76 0.33
CA ALA A 464 -31.48 25.43 1.64
C ALA A 464 -30.94 26.32 2.77
N ILE A 465 -29.78 26.97 2.59
CA ILE A 465 -29.20 27.86 3.60
C ILE A 465 -30.00 29.15 3.66
N GLU A 466 -30.63 29.42 4.80
CA GLU A 466 -31.44 30.62 5.02
C GLU A 466 -30.62 31.92 4.83
N PRO A 467 -31.21 32.97 4.25
CA PRO A 467 -30.55 34.27 4.14
C PRO A 467 -30.15 34.80 5.52
N HIS A 468 -28.90 35.27 5.63
CA HIS A 468 -28.31 35.84 6.86
C HIS A 468 -28.11 34.87 8.03
N SER A 469 -28.40 33.59 7.86
CA SER A 469 -28.09 32.54 8.84
C SER A 469 -26.94 31.67 8.32
N PRO A 470 -25.95 31.32 9.17
CA PRO A 470 -24.96 30.32 8.81
C PRO A 470 -25.63 28.93 8.73
N LEU A 471 -25.09 28.06 7.89
CA LEU A 471 -25.48 26.65 7.83
C LEU A 471 -25.24 26.01 9.20
N ASP A 472 -26.28 25.39 9.74
CA ASP A 472 -26.16 24.56 10.93
C ASP A 472 -25.59 23.19 10.52
N LEU A 473 -24.34 22.94 10.90
CA LEU A 473 -23.65 21.67 10.66
C LEU A 473 -23.94 20.62 11.74
N SER A 474 -24.74 20.96 12.76
CA SER A 474 -25.12 20.05 13.85
C SER A 474 -26.39 19.24 13.55
N ASP A 475 -27.22 19.67 12.59
CA ASP A 475 -28.45 18.97 12.21
C ASP A 475 -28.22 17.95 11.07
N ARG A 476 -28.85 16.79 11.22
CA ARG A 476 -28.45 15.47 10.70
C ARG A 476 -28.75 15.25 9.22
N GLN A 477 -27.81 14.60 8.49
CA GLN A 477 -28.05 13.60 7.40
C GLN A 477 -26.78 13.22 6.60
N GLY A 478 -25.56 13.58 7.04
CA GLY A 478 -24.34 13.27 6.29
C GLY A 478 -24.19 14.06 4.98
N LEU A 479 -25.19 14.84 4.57
CA LEU A 479 -25.22 15.58 3.31
C LEU A 479 -24.15 16.69 3.20
N TYR A 480 -23.74 17.26 4.33
CA TYR A 480 -22.79 18.37 4.39
C TYR A 480 -21.38 17.93 4.84
N PHE A 481 -21.09 16.63 4.80
CA PHE A 481 -19.82 16.08 5.33
C PHE A 481 -18.58 16.70 4.69
N HIS A 482 -18.65 17.17 3.43
CA HIS A 482 -17.56 17.88 2.78
C HIS A 482 -17.14 19.17 3.52
N PHE A 483 -18.07 19.85 4.18
CA PHE A 483 -17.74 21.04 4.98
C PHE A 483 -16.99 20.69 6.27
N ASN A 484 -16.93 19.42 6.70
CA ASN A 484 -16.15 18.98 7.86
C ASN A 484 -14.64 19.08 7.65
N TYR A 485 -14.19 19.22 6.39
CA TYR A 485 -12.78 19.48 6.06
C TYR A 485 -12.40 20.95 6.21
N LEU A 486 -13.36 21.85 6.47
CA LEU A 486 -13.06 23.23 6.83
C LEU A 486 -12.65 23.34 8.31
N PRO A 487 -11.77 24.31 8.63
CA PRO A 487 -11.39 24.57 10.01
C PRO A 487 -12.57 25.11 10.83
N PRO A 488 -12.61 24.89 12.16
CA PRO A 488 -13.79 25.18 13.00
C PRO A 488 -14.34 26.61 12.90
N ASN A 489 -13.46 27.60 12.75
CA ASN A 489 -13.82 29.01 12.56
C ASN A 489 -14.57 29.27 11.24
N LEU A 490 -14.19 28.59 10.15
CA LEU A 490 -14.89 28.69 8.86
C LEU A 490 -16.19 27.89 8.87
N ARG A 491 -16.23 26.73 9.53
CA ARG A 491 -17.44 25.90 9.69
C ARG A 491 -18.60 26.66 10.34
N ARG A 492 -18.31 27.49 11.34
CA ARG A 492 -19.31 28.33 12.02
C ARG A 492 -19.85 29.49 11.16
N ALA A 493 -19.24 29.76 10.00
CA ALA A 493 -19.54 30.93 9.16
C ALA A 493 -19.86 30.54 7.70
N VAL A 494 -20.42 29.34 7.47
CA VAL A 494 -20.81 28.88 6.14
C VAL A 494 -22.16 29.49 5.74
N PHE A 495 -22.12 30.67 5.13
CA PHE A 495 -23.30 31.30 4.53
C PHE A 495 -23.52 30.84 3.10
N ARG A 496 -24.75 31.01 2.56
CA ARG A 496 -25.14 30.64 1.19
C ARG A 496 -24.08 30.95 0.11
N THR A 497 -23.56 32.18 0.06
CA THR A 497 -22.56 32.58 -0.95
C THR A 497 -21.19 31.92 -0.76
N PHE A 498 -20.83 31.61 0.48
CA PHE A 498 -19.60 30.87 0.79
C PHE A 498 -19.75 29.39 0.39
N ALA A 499 -20.89 28.78 0.73
CA ALA A 499 -21.22 27.40 0.34
C ALA A 499 -21.22 27.22 -1.18
N LYS A 500 -21.87 28.12 -1.94
CA LYS A 500 -21.83 28.11 -3.41
C LYS A 500 -20.41 28.14 -3.95
N GLY A 501 -19.56 29.01 -3.41
CA GLY A 501 -18.17 29.10 -3.86
C GLY A 501 -17.35 27.83 -3.56
N TYR A 502 -17.54 27.25 -2.37
CA TYR A 502 -16.91 25.97 -2.00
C TYR A 502 -17.38 24.82 -2.91
N MET A 503 -18.69 24.68 -3.12
CA MET A 503 -19.27 23.62 -3.95
C MET A 503 -18.85 23.73 -5.42
N THR A 504 -18.81 24.95 -5.97
CA THR A 504 -18.35 25.18 -7.35
C THR A 504 -16.88 24.77 -7.56
N LEU A 505 -16.05 24.65 -6.52
CA LEU A 505 -14.69 24.13 -6.68
C LEU A 505 -14.67 22.70 -7.24
N PHE A 506 -15.67 21.87 -6.95
CA PHE A 506 -15.72 20.52 -7.51
C PHE A 506 -15.95 20.53 -9.04
N GLU A 507 -16.72 21.49 -9.56
CA GLU A 507 -16.83 21.71 -11.02
C GLU A 507 -15.50 22.18 -11.60
N VAL A 508 -14.79 23.08 -10.90
CA VAL A 508 -13.45 23.55 -11.29
C VAL A 508 -12.47 22.37 -11.33
N PHE A 509 -12.45 21.51 -10.31
CA PHE A 509 -11.57 20.34 -10.28
C PHE A 509 -11.85 19.38 -11.44
N LYS A 510 -13.14 19.10 -11.71
CA LYS A 510 -13.55 18.31 -12.88
C LYS A 510 -12.95 18.89 -14.16
N LYS A 511 -13.09 20.21 -14.40
CA LYS A 511 -12.55 20.89 -15.58
C LYS A 511 -11.02 20.80 -15.66
N VAL A 512 -10.32 20.98 -14.55
CA VAL A 512 -8.86 20.86 -14.51
C VAL A 512 -8.40 19.43 -14.85
N PHE A 513 -9.09 18.41 -14.34
CA PHE A 513 -8.79 17.02 -14.69
C PHE A 513 -9.11 16.68 -16.16
N GLU A 514 -10.19 17.23 -16.73
CA GLU A 514 -10.49 17.15 -18.18
C GLU A 514 -9.34 17.73 -19.01
N SER A 515 -8.79 18.87 -18.56
CA SER A 515 -7.63 19.53 -19.17
C SER A 515 -6.30 18.78 -18.98
N GLY A 516 -6.27 17.70 -18.20
CA GLY A 516 -5.09 16.85 -18.02
C GLY A 516 -4.10 17.34 -16.97
N TRP A 517 -4.54 18.19 -16.04
CA TRP A 517 -3.67 18.77 -15.03
C TRP A 517 -4.15 18.44 -13.61
N PRO A 518 -3.25 18.46 -12.61
CA PRO A 518 -3.64 18.45 -11.21
C PRO A 518 -4.27 19.79 -10.81
N PRO A 519 -5.17 19.80 -9.80
CA PRO A 519 -5.95 20.96 -9.39
C PRO A 519 -5.16 21.96 -8.53
N PHE A 520 -3.95 22.35 -8.97
CA PHE A 520 -3.21 23.45 -8.37
C PHE A 520 -3.90 24.79 -8.65
N ILE A 521 -3.62 25.79 -7.81
CA ILE A 521 -4.35 27.07 -7.81
C ILE A 521 -4.36 27.73 -9.19
N GLN A 522 -3.25 27.75 -9.92
CA GLN A 522 -3.14 28.35 -11.26
C GLN A 522 -4.01 27.61 -12.28
N ASN A 523 -4.04 26.29 -12.21
CA ASN A 523 -4.85 25.47 -13.11
C ASN A 523 -6.34 25.70 -12.80
N CYS A 524 -6.71 25.77 -11.52
CA CYS A 524 -8.06 26.12 -11.09
C CYS A 524 -8.45 27.53 -11.53
N GLU A 525 -7.57 28.52 -11.37
CA GLU A 525 -7.78 29.90 -11.81
C GLU A 525 -7.96 30.03 -13.32
N ALA A 526 -7.19 29.25 -14.10
CA ALA A 526 -7.29 29.21 -15.56
C ALA A 526 -8.64 28.66 -16.04
N GLU A 527 -9.28 27.77 -15.26
CA GLU A 527 -10.59 27.21 -15.58
C GLU A 527 -11.77 28.07 -15.09
N LEU A 528 -11.57 29.02 -14.17
CA LEU A 528 -12.65 29.88 -13.67
C LEU A 528 -13.48 30.60 -14.75
N PRO A 529 -12.90 31.11 -15.87
CA PRO A 529 -13.67 31.70 -16.96
C PRO A 529 -14.57 30.71 -17.71
N ASN A 530 -14.27 29.41 -17.63
CA ASN A 530 -15.02 28.34 -18.29
C ASN A 530 -16.19 27.81 -17.43
N ILE A 531 -16.30 28.28 -16.17
CA ILE A 531 -17.39 27.93 -15.26
C ILE A 531 -18.61 28.79 -15.56
N ALA A 532 -19.79 28.16 -15.59
CA ALA A 532 -21.05 28.86 -15.85
C ALA A 532 -21.28 30.00 -14.86
N TRP A 533 -21.68 31.17 -15.35
CA TRP A 533 -21.98 32.31 -14.49
C TRP A 533 -23.18 32.00 -13.57
N PRO A 534 -23.12 32.33 -12.25
CA PRO A 534 -22.11 33.12 -11.55
C PRO A 534 -20.99 32.30 -10.84
N GLY A 535 -20.83 31.02 -11.15
CA GLY A 535 -19.95 30.07 -10.43
C GLY A 535 -18.52 30.57 -10.22
N GLY A 536 -17.84 31.04 -11.27
CA GLY A 536 -16.47 31.59 -11.12
C GLY A 536 -16.36 32.77 -10.14
N ASN A 537 -17.40 33.60 -10.02
CA ASN A 537 -17.45 34.70 -9.05
C ASN A 537 -17.72 34.19 -7.62
N ASN A 538 -18.49 33.12 -7.49
CA ASN A 538 -18.74 32.48 -6.19
C ASN A 538 -17.43 31.90 -5.64
N VAL A 539 -16.63 31.21 -6.48
CA VAL A 539 -15.31 30.69 -6.08
C VAL A 539 -14.39 31.83 -5.61
N ARG A 540 -14.29 32.93 -6.37
CA ARG A 540 -13.50 34.10 -5.95
C ARG A 540 -13.98 34.69 -4.63
N THR A 541 -15.28 34.63 -4.35
CA THR A 541 -15.84 35.09 -3.07
C THR A 541 -15.45 34.16 -1.91
N TYR A 542 -15.49 32.85 -2.13
CA TYR A 542 -15.02 31.85 -1.16
C TYR A 542 -13.54 32.07 -0.80
N LEU A 543 -12.67 32.20 -1.80
CA LEU A 543 -11.24 32.45 -1.60
C LEU A 543 -11.00 33.73 -0.79
N LYS A 544 -11.63 34.85 -1.18
CA LYS A 544 -11.50 36.15 -0.47
C LYS A 544 -11.96 36.10 0.98
N LYS A 545 -13.08 35.41 1.26
CA LYS A 545 -13.60 35.25 2.63
C LYS A 545 -12.65 34.42 3.50
N GLY A 546 -12.03 33.40 2.93
CA GLY A 546 -10.97 32.62 3.57
C GLY A 546 -9.75 33.45 3.92
N SER A 547 -9.30 34.29 2.99
CA SER A 547 -8.17 35.20 3.24
C SER A 547 -8.45 36.22 4.33
N ALA A 548 -9.68 36.73 4.40
CA ALA A 548 -10.10 37.57 5.54
C ALA A 548 -10.07 36.83 6.89
N ALA A 549 -10.17 35.50 6.88
CA ALA A 549 -10.06 34.64 8.05
C ALA A 549 -8.63 34.11 8.32
N GLY A 550 -7.63 34.57 7.55
CA GLY A 550 -6.21 34.25 7.75
C GLY A 550 -5.67 33.07 6.93
N TYR A 551 -6.44 32.55 5.96
CA TYR A 551 -5.99 31.44 5.11
C TYR A 551 -5.50 31.92 3.73
N SER A 552 -4.44 31.31 3.21
CA SER A 552 -4.02 31.54 1.83
C SER A 552 -5.07 31.00 0.85
N GLU A 553 -5.13 31.53 -0.38
CA GLU A 553 -6.03 30.99 -1.41
C GLU A 553 -5.72 29.52 -1.73
N VAL A 554 -4.44 29.16 -1.69
CA VAL A 554 -3.96 27.77 -1.80
C VAL A 554 -4.48 26.89 -0.66
N GLY A 555 -4.46 27.37 0.58
CA GLY A 555 -5.01 26.65 1.73
C GLY A 555 -6.53 26.49 1.62
N MET A 556 -7.22 27.52 1.15
CA MET A 556 -8.67 27.48 0.89
C MET A 556 -9.03 26.43 -0.18
N LEU A 557 -8.21 26.30 -1.23
CA LEU A 557 -8.35 25.25 -2.24
C LEU A 557 -8.07 23.86 -1.65
N ALA A 558 -7.04 23.75 -0.82
CA ALA A 558 -6.59 22.51 -0.20
C ALA A 558 -7.65 21.87 0.70
N PHE A 559 -8.51 22.65 1.38
CA PHE A 559 -9.64 22.09 2.14
C PHE A 559 -10.65 21.33 1.26
N ALA A 560 -10.97 21.86 0.08
CA ALA A 560 -11.87 21.19 -0.87
C ALA A 560 -11.19 19.99 -1.54
N LEU A 561 -9.90 20.08 -1.84
CA LEU A 561 -9.11 18.96 -2.34
C LEU A 561 -8.99 17.82 -1.34
N LYS A 562 -8.80 18.14 -0.05
CA LYS A 562 -8.77 17.13 1.02
C LYS A 562 -10.11 16.39 1.10
N ALA A 563 -11.23 17.10 0.99
CA ALA A 563 -12.56 16.50 0.93
C ALA A 563 -12.73 15.57 -0.28
N LEU A 564 -12.28 16.00 -1.47
CA LEU A 564 -12.31 15.19 -2.68
C LEU A 564 -11.48 13.90 -2.52
N LEU A 565 -10.22 14.03 -2.08
CA LEU A 565 -9.30 12.89 -1.92
C LEU A 565 -9.82 11.86 -0.92
N ALA A 566 -10.28 12.32 0.25
CA ALA A 566 -10.80 11.43 1.28
C ALA A 566 -12.06 10.69 0.82
N SER A 567 -13.00 11.39 0.19
CA SER A 567 -14.22 10.73 -0.30
C SER A 567 -13.96 9.84 -1.52
N SER A 568 -12.96 10.15 -2.35
CA SER A 568 -12.53 9.26 -3.43
C SER A 568 -11.93 7.96 -2.88
N GLU A 569 -11.10 8.05 -1.83
CA GLU A 569 -10.55 6.89 -1.12
C GLU A 569 -11.66 6.07 -0.45
N GLU A 570 -12.64 6.71 0.21
CA GLU A 570 -13.81 6.06 0.81
C GLU A 570 -14.77 5.45 -0.21
N SER A 571 -14.96 6.09 -1.37
CA SER A 571 -15.84 5.58 -2.42
C SER A 571 -15.25 4.38 -3.16
N ASN A 572 -13.94 4.17 -3.05
CA ASN A 572 -13.29 2.92 -3.40
C ASN A 572 -13.69 1.77 -2.43
N MET A 573 -14.38 2.11 -1.33
CA MET A 573 -14.80 1.20 -0.25
C MET A 573 -16.33 1.07 -0.08
N ARG A 574 -17.20 1.55 -1.00
CA ARG A 574 -18.65 1.67 -0.70
C ARG A 574 -19.31 0.35 -0.25
N TYR A 575 -19.99 0.45 0.90
CA TYR A 575 -20.86 -0.54 1.55
C TYR A 575 -22.30 -0.42 1.03
N SER A 576 -23.08 -1.51 1.05
CA SER A 576 -24.53 -1.45 0.80
C SER A 576 -25.30 -0.88 1.99
N GLU A 577 -26.57 -0.49 1.77
CA GLU A 577 -27.52 0.09 2.75
C GLU A 577 -27.73 -0.73 4.03
N HIS A 578 -27.18 -1.95 4.12
CA HIS A 578 -27.25 -2.82 5.31
C HIS A 578 -25.90 -3.02 6.02
N GLY A 579 -24.86 -2.24 5.73
CA GLY A 579 -23.55 -2.39 6.35
C GLY A 579 -22.82 -3.69 5.93
N ILE A 580 -23.29 -4.33 4.86
CA ILE A 580 -22.65 -5.47 4.19
C ILE A 580 -22.06 -4.91 2.88
N PRO A 581 -20.78 -5.14 2.54
CA PRO A 581 -20.23 -4.68 1.27
C PRO A 581 -20.79 -5.55 0.14
N ASP A 582 -21.85 -5.07 -0.53
CA ASP A 582 -22.26 -5.60 -1.83
C ASP A 582 -21.82 -4.59 -2.90
N GLU A 583 -21.16 -5.13 -3.93
CA GLU A 583 -20.64 -4.48 -5.12
C GLU A 583 -19.43 -3.55 -4.89
N VAL A 584 -18.29 -4.16 -4.55
CA VAL A 584 -17.00 -3.65 -5.06
C VAL A 584 -17.14 -3.67 -6.59
N TYR A 585 -16.97 -2.52 -7.25
CA TYR A 585 -16.74 -2.46 -8.69
C TYR A 585 -15.47 -3.30 -8.99
N THR A 586 -15.66 -4.59 -9.23
CA THR A 586 -14.57 -5.57 -9.22
C THR A 586 -13.96 -5.77 -10.60
N ALA A 587 -14.58 -5.23 -11.65
CA ALA A 587 -14.04 -5.25 -13.01
C ALA A 587 -13.74 -3.84 -13.52
N ASP A 588 -12.58 -3.66 -14.15
CA ASP A 588 -12.22 -2.41 -14.85
C ASP A 588 -13.28 -1.98 -15.89
N GLU A 589 -14.08 -2.94 -16.37
CA GLU A 589 -15.16 -2.78 -17.34
C GLU A 589 -16.33 -1.93 -16.81
N ASP A 590 -16.55 -1.90 -15.50
CA ASP A 590 -17.65 -1.16 -14.87
C ASP A 590 -17.42 0.36 -14.88
N PHE A 591 -16.17 0.79 -15.04
CA PHE A 591 -15.75 2.19 -15.12
C PHE A 591 -15.71 2.74 -16.56
N GLY A 592 -16.12 1.93 -17.53
CA GLY A 592 -16.17 2.30 -18.93
C GLY A 592 -14.81 2.28 -19.65
N PRO A 593 -14.81 2.47 -20.98
CA PRO A 593 -13.66 2.20 -21.84
C PRO A 593 -12.48 3.15 -21.62
N GLU A 594 -12.71 4.38 -21.15
CA GLU A 594 -11.64 5.33 -20.86
C GLU A 594 -10.77 4.85 -19.70
N TYR A 595 -11.38 4.31 -18.64
CA TYR A 595 -10.68 3.78 -17.48
C TYR A 595 -10.05 2.41 -17.77
N ALA A 596 -10.80 1.51 -18.42
CA ALA A 596 -10.34 0.15 -18.73
C ALA A 596 -9.14 0.14 -19.69
N ASN A 597 -9.07 1.08 -20.64
CA ASN A 597 -7.96 1.18 -21.59
C ASN A 597 -6.77 2.00 -21.05
N ALA A 598 -6.91 2.67 -19.91
CA ALA A 598 -5.83 3.44 -19.32
C ALA A 598 -4.76 2.50 -18.72
N PRO A 599 -3.45 2.79 -18.89
CA PRO A 599 -2.41 1.91 -18.40
C PRO A 599 -2.40 1.88 -16.87
N ARG A 600 -2.32 0.68 -16.30
CA ARG A 600 -2.15 0.48 -14.86
C ARG A 600 -0.83 1.08 -14.40
N CYS A 601 -0.86 1.70 -13.24
CA CYS A 601 0.29 2.31 -12.61
C CYS A 601 0.37 1.92 -11.14
N ARG A 602 1.59 1.89 -10.59
CA ARG A 602 1.82 1.78 -9.15
C ARG A 602 1.12 2.89 -8.36
N ASN A 603 0.95 4.07 -8.97
CA ASN A 603 0.31 5.23 -8.34
C ASN A 603 -1.22 5.21 -8.48
N ASP A 604 -1.80 4.15 -9.04
CA ASP A 604 -3.25 3.96 -8.98
C ASP A 604 -3.67 3.79 -7.51
N ASP A 605 -4.74 4.47 -7.11
CA ASP A 605 -5.30 4.46 -5.75
C ASP A 605 -4.33 4.88 -4.61
N ASP A 606 -3.18 5.50 -4.92
CA ASP A 606 -2.25 6.06 -3.92
C ASP A 606 -2.66 7.48 -3.50
N TYR A 607 -3.76 7.58 -2.75
CA TYR A 607 -4.29 8.86 -2.25
C TYR A 607 -3.37 9.51 -1.21
N GLN A 608 -2.60 8.72 -0.46
CA GLN A 608 -1.60 9.25 0.48
C GLN A 608 -0.51 10.03 -0.24
N LEU A 609 0.01 9.50 -1.36
CA LEU A 609 0.95 10.23 -2.20
C LEU A 609 0.35 11.56 -2.69
N LEU A 610 -0.91 11.56 -3.14
CA LEU A 610 -1.58 12.80 -3.57
C LEU A 610 -1.75 13.80 -2.42
N ARG A 611 -2.14 13.37 -1.21
CA ARG A 611 -2.20 14.23 -0.03
C ARG A 611 -0.84 14.85 0.26
N ASN A 612 0.23 14.05 0.22
CA ASN A 612 1.58 14.55 0.43
C ASN A 612 2.00 15.57 -0.61
N VAL A 613 1.74 15.31 -1.90
CA VAL A 613 2.17 16.21 -2.99
C VAL A 613 1.30 17.46 -3.09
N TRP A 614 -0.01 17.37 -2.84
CA TRP A 614 -0.96 18.47 -3.09
C TRP A 614 -1.28 19.31 -1.85
N LEU A 615 -1.17 18.76 -0.64
CA LEU A 615 -1.60 19.45 0.59
C LEU A 615 -0.42 19.94 1.43
N ARG A 616 0.77 19.31 1.37
CA ARG A 616 1.92 19.82 2.13
C ARG A 616 2.36 21.19 1.64
N GLY A 617 2.67 22.09 2.57
CA GLY A 617 3.05 23.48 2.27
C GLY A 617 1.88 24.43 2.01
N THR A 618 0.65 23.92 1.97
CA THR A 618 -0.56 24.76 1.77
C THR A 618 -1.06 25.42 3.08
N GLY A 619 -0.54 24.98 4.23
CA GLY A 619 -1.05 25.34 5.55
C GLY A 619 -2.20 24.45 6.03
N VAL A 620 -2.60 23.45 5.23
CA VAL A 620 -3.57 22.41 5.61
C VAL A 620 -2.83 21.13 5.99
N ASP A 621 -3.19 20.54 7.13
CA ASP A 621 -2.70 19.23 7.53
C ASP A 621 -3.26 18.15 6.58
N PRO A 622 -2.40 17.42 5.84
CA PRO A 622 -2.86 16.41 4.89
C PRO A 622 -3.57 15.23 5.57
N PHE A 623 -3.25 14.92 6.83
CA PHE A 623 -3.64 13.68 7.53
C PHE A 623 -4.51 13.90 8.76
N SER A 624 -4.74 15.15 9.19
CA SER A 624 -5.62 15.40 10.35
C SER A 624 -6.96 14.65 10.18
N PRO A 625 -7.38 13.85 11.19
CA PRO A 625 -8.65 13.13 11.12
C PRO A 625 -9.81 14.11 10.98
N HIS A 626 -10.92 13.58 10.44
CA HIS A 626 -12.18 14.29 10.29
C HIS A 626 -12.53 15.05 11.58
N GLY A 627 -13.07 16.26 11.43
CA GLY A 627 -13.61 17.02 12.57
C GLY A 627 -14.88 16.41 13.15
N MET A 628 -14.84 15.15 13.62
CA MET A 628 -15.74 14.64 14.64
C MET A 628 -15.15 14.97 16.01
N TYR A 629 -15.38 16.21 16.43
CA TYR A 629 -15.43 16.62 17.84
C TYR A 629 -16.63 17.55 17.99
#